data_AF-A0A850UUK8-F1
#
_entry.id   AF-A0A850UUK8-F1
#
_cell.length_a   1.000
_cell.length_b   1.000
_cell.length_c   1.000
_cell.angle_alpha   90.00
_cell.angle_beta   90.00
_cell.angle_gamma   90.00
#
_symmetry.space_group_name_H-M   'P 1'
#
loop_
_entity.id
_entity.type
_entity.pdbx_description
1 polymer ?
#
loop_
_entity_poly.entity_id
_entity_poly.type
_entity_poly.pdbx_seq_one_letter_code
_entity_poly.pdbx_strand_id
1 'polypeptide(L)'
;MDKFTNGQPGPAQRNRFTGLLETDDSIQGDKPAPSKKEERSGHGRKGEPQPLETPYQKESSEFAPKIKINLNYRPGLSNQKDPNRFDRDRLFSAVVRGSPEALDGLLEYLRRSSKFLTNSEYTDAKTGKTCLMKALLNLKNGKNDTIPVLLDIDQKTQNPRPLVNVSCSDCFYRGQTALHIAIEKRSLAMVKLLVENGADVHARAHGEFFRKKKEGVYFYFGELPLSLAACTNQLDVVDYLLNNPHQKARLQEQDTQGNTVLHALVMIADDTEENTKFVSTTYLEILKAGVKLDPTCKLEEIVNYDGLNPLQLAAKTGKVEIFRHIIQREVQEPLYRHLSRKFTEWTYGPIHVSLYDLSSLDSFEENSVLEILAYSTDTPNRYKMVVLEPLNKLLQQKWETFASKRFYFSFASYLSFMVIFTAIAYYQPLRVKPSFPVEFTAGGFLWVSGLIIILLGGIYLIFAQSLYLRRRRQSLKTMCSDSCIEILMYV
;
A
#
# COMPACT_ATOMS: atom_id res chain seq x y z
N MET A 1 60.95 21.36 -11.08
CA MET A 1 61.02 20.57 -12.32
C MET A 1 59.88 19.55 -12.30
N ASP A 2 58.64 19.99 -12.15
CA ASP A 2 57.82 20.77 -13.10
C ASP A 2 57.07 19.84 -14.04
N LYS A 3 55.76 19.70 -13.80
CA LYS A 3 54.75 20.23 -14.72
C LYS A 3 53.36 20.11 -14.08
N PHE A 4 52.93 21.23 -13.53
CA PHE A 4 51.53 21.62 -13.47
C PHE A 4 50.99 21.67 -14.90
N THR A 5 49.89 20.97 -15.18
CA THR A 5 49.01 21.29 -16.31
C THR A 5 47.63 21.63 -15.77
N ASN A 6 47.29 22.91 -15.96
CA ASN A 6 45.99 23.53 -15.74
C ASN A 6 44.84 22.69 -16.32
N GLY A 7 43.97 22.20 -15.44
CA GLY A 7 42.58 21.88 -15.79
C GLY A 7 41.69 22.98 -15.26
N GLN A 8 41.18 23.85 -16.14
CA GLN A 8 40.13 24.80 -15.80
C GLN A 8 38.90 24.03 -15.28
N PRO A 9 38.31 24.40 -14.13
CA PRO A 9 37.01 23.83 -13.75
C PRO A 9 35.93 24.40 -14.68
N GLY A 10 35.30 23.51 -15.45
CA GLY A 10 34.19 23.85 -16.33
C GLY A 10 32.97 24.40 -15.57
N PRO A 11 32.01 25.04 -16.28
CA PRO A 11 30.87 25.75 -15.66
C PRO A 11 29.92 24.87 -14.84
N ALA A 12 30.07 23.55 -14.91
CA ALA A 12 29.13 22.58 -14.32
C ALA A 12 29.33 22.31 -12.81
N GLN A 13 30.46 22.69 -12.20
CA GLN A 13 30.69 22.44 -10.77
C GLN A 13 30.26 23.60 -9.85
N ARG A 14 30.10 24.81 -10.39
CA ARG A 14 29.75 26.01 -9.60
C ARG A 14 28.29 26.04 -9.13
N ASN A 15 27.41 25.18 -9.68
CA ASN A 15 25.98 25.19 -9.41
C ASN A 15 25.49 24.13 -8.40
N ARG A 16 26.38 23.32 -7.80
CA ARG A 16 25.94 22.33 -6.78
C ARG A 16 25.86 22.87 -5.36
N PHE A 17 26.49 24.01 -5.06
CA PHE A 17 26.48 24.60 -3.71
C PHE A 17 25.50 25.77 -3.55
N THR A 18 25.01 26.34 -4.66
CA THR A 18 24.22 27.59 -4.69
C THR A 18 22.75 27.45 -4.29
N GLY A 19 22.34 26.33 -3.69
CA GLY A 19 20.95 26.10 -3.26
C GLY A 19 20.78 25.32 -1.96
N LEU A 20 21.86 25.12 -1.19
CA LEU A 20 21.80 24.34 0.06
C LEU A 20 21.90 25.19 1.34
N LEU A 21 22.49 26.39 1.25
CA LEU A 21 22.67 27.30 2.38
C LEU A 21 21.55 28.34 2.39
N GLU A 22 20.71 28.29 3.42
CA GLU A 22 19.62 29.25 3.61
C GLU A 22 20.19 30.60 4.07
N THR A 23 19.54 31.71 3.68
CA THR A 23 19.92 33.06 4.12
C THR A 23 19.13 33.46 5.36
N ASP A 24 19.77 34.18 6.28
CA ASP A 24 19.13 34.75 7.48
C ASP A 24 19.06 36.26 7.34
N ASP A 25 17.85 36.81 7.47
CA ASP A 25 17.61 38.25 7.50
C ASP A 25 17.28 38.77 8.91
N SER A 26 17.31 37.89 9.91
CA SER A 26 16.98 38.21 11.30
C SER A 26 17.98 39.21 11.89
N ILE A 27 17.46 40.19 12.62
CA ILE A 27 18.27 41.16 13.34
C ILE A 27 18.71 40.52 14.66
N GLN A 28 19.89 40.88 15.20
CA GLN A 28 20.44 40.34 16.46
C GLN A 28 19.49 40.42 17.69
N GLY A 29 18.39 41.16 17.59
CA GLY A 29 17.33 41.28 18.61
C GLY A 29 16.05 40.46 18.38
N ASP A 30 15.93 39.69 17.28
CA ASP A 30 14.74 38.88 16.97
C ASP A 30 14.80 37.45 17.53
N LYS A 31 15.86 37.08 18.27
CA LYS A 31 15.81 35.87 19.10
C LYS A 31 14.89 36.14 20.27
N PRO A 32 13.71 35.49 20.38
CA PRO A 32 12.96 35.57 21.61
C PRO A 32 13.85 35.04 22.74
N ALA A 33 14.06 35.86 23.78
CA ALA A 33 14.44 35.33 25.08
C ALA A 33 13.46 34.19 25.41
N PRO A 34 13.88 33.08 26.04
CA PRO A 34 12.97 31.99 26.36
C PRO A 34 11.91 32.52 27.31
N SER A 35 10.77 32.93 26.76
CA SER A 35 9.64 33.48 27.48
C SER A 35 8.98 32.34 28.20
N LYS A 36 9.43 32.09 29.43
CA LYS A 36 8.62 31.40 30.44
C LYS A 36 7.38 32.26 30.69
N LYS A 37 6.29 31.99 29.96
CA LYS A 37 4.87 32.29 30.26
C LYS A 37 4.12 32.66 28.98
N GLU A 38 3.57 31.65 28.32
CA GLU A 38 2.15 31.54 27.94
C GLU A 38 1.98 30.27 27.08
N GLU A 39 2.19 29.11 27.70
CA GLU A 39 1.68 27.84 27.18
C GLU A 39 0.64 27.32 28.16
N ARG A 40 -0.62 27.73 27.97
CA ARG A 40 -1.72 26.77 28.14
C ARG A 40 -1.98 26.11 26.79
N SER A 41 -0.92 25.50 26.26
CA SER A 41 -1.02 24.50 25.20
C SER A 41 -1.44 23.21 25.89
N GLY A 42 -2.58 22.64 25.46
CA GLY A 42 -3.02 21.34 25.94
C GLY A 42 -1.87 20.35 25.84
N HIS A 43 -1.60 19.63 26.93
CA HIS A 43 -0.62 18.55 26.96
C HIS A 43 -1.04 17.44 25.97
N GLY A 44 -0.64 17.57 24.71
CA GLY A 44 -0.47 16.42 23.83
C GLY A 44 0.72 15.62 24.37
N ARG A 45 0.54 14.31 24.56
CA ARG A 45 1.62 13.45 25.04
C ARG A 45 2.79 13.55 24.05
N LYS A 46 4.03 13.64 24.54
CA LYS A 46 5.23 13.57 23.70
C LYS A 46 5.13 12.34 22.79
N GLY A 47 4.99 12.55 21.48
CA GLY A 47 4.88 11.48 20.48
C GLY A 47 3.50 11.31 19.82
N GLU A 48 2.47 12.09 20.17
CA GLU A 48 1.20 12.07 19.44
C GLU A 48 1.32 12.78 18.07
N PRO A 49 0.81 12.19 16.98
CA PRO A 49 0.88 12.78 15.65
C PRO A 49 0.07 14.07 15.61
N GLN A 50 0.68 15.15 15.10
CA GLN A 50 -0.06 16.40 14.94
C GLN A 50 -1.01 16.30 13.75
N PRO A 51 -2.25 16.81 13.88
CA PRO A 51 -3.16 16.91 12.75
C PRO A 51 -2.55 17.78 11.64
N LEU A 52 -2.69 17.33 10.39
CA LEU A 52 -2.18 18.03 9.22
C LEU A 52 -2.70 19.48 9.12
N GLU A 53 -3.91 19.75 9.61
CA GLU A 53 -4.48 21.08 9.69
C GLU A 53 -5.33 21.24 10.95
N THR A 54 -5.15 22.36 11.67
CA THR A 54 -6.09 22.80 12.70
C THR A 54 -6.23 24.31 12.70
N PRO A 55 -7.43 24.84 12.98
CA PRO A 55 -7.62 26.27 13.16
C PRO A 55 -7.16 26.76 14.54
N TYR A 56 -6.89 25.85 15.48
CA TYR A 56 -6.63 26.16 16.88
C TYR A 56 -5.14 26.19 17.25
N GLN A 57 -4.28 25.48 16.51
CA GLN A 57 -2.85 25.39 16.79
C GLN A 57 -2.05 26.03 15.65
N LYS A 58 -1.16 26.97 16.00
CA LYS A 58 -0.21 27.57 15.06
C LYS A 58 0.91 26.58 14.72
N GLU A 59 1.47 26.73 13.53
CA GLU A 59 2.60 25.91 13.07
C GLU A 59 3.87 26.15 13.89
N SER A 60 4.66 25.09 14.03
CA SER A 60 5.86 25.09 14.88
C SER A 60 7.05 25.74 14.19
N SER A 61 7.78 26.60 14.90
CA SER A 61 9.03 27.23 14.41
C SER A 61 10.30 26.59 15.01
N GLU A 62 10.15 25.44 15.70
CA GLU A 62 11.23 24.75 16.38
C GLU A 62 12.04 23.88 15.40
N PHE A 63 12.97 24.50 14.69
CA PHE A 63 13.93 23.78 13.85
C PHE A 63 15.20 23.40 14.63
N ALA A 64 15.81 22.28 14.26
CA ALA A 64 17.19 22.01 14.64
C ALA A 64 18.10 23.13 14.10
N PRO A 65 19.14 23.55 14.85
CA PRO A 65 20.00 24.65 14.44
C PRO A 65 20.66 24.34 13.09
N LYS A 66 20.48 25.24 12.12
CA LYS A 66 21.08 25.18 10.78
C LYS A 66 22.05 26.34 10.60
N ILE A 67 23.11 26.10 9.85
CA ILE A 67 24.05 27.15 9.42
C ILE A 67 23.36 27.95 8.31
N LYS A 68 23.23 29.27 8.52
CA LYS A 68 22.64 30.22 7.58
C LYS A 68 23.61 31.34 7.24
N ILE A 69 23.47 31.92 6.05
CA ILE A 69 24.26 33.06 5.60
C ILE A 69 23.53 34.34 5.97
N ASN A 70 24.09 35.13 6.90
CA ASN A 70 23.54 36.42 7.25
C ASN A 70 23.93 37.47 6.20
N LEU A 71 22.96 37.90 5.39
CA LEU A 71 23.17 38.92 4.35
C LEU A 71 23.30 40.34 4.93
N ASN A 72 22.86 40.54 6.17
CA ASN A 72 22.82 41.83 6.87
C ASN A 72 24.00 42.02 7.84
N TYR A 73 25.06 41.21 7.76
CA TYR A 73 26.23 41.37 8.64
C TYR A 73 27.02 42.63 8.30
N ARG A 74 26.58 43.77 8.88
CA ARG A 74 27.35 45.01 8.99
C ARG A 74 27.57 45.29 10.48
N PRO A 75 28.82 45.39 10.96
CA PRO A 75 29.08 45.76 12.34
C PRO A 75 28.55 47.19 12.60
N GLY A 76 27.60 47.35 13.54
CA GLY A 76 27.35 48.65 14.18
C GLY A 76 26.17 49.52 13.71
N LEU A 77 25.16 49.01 12.97
CA LEU A 77 23.92 49.76 12.74
C LEU A 77 22.71 49.11 13.42
N SER A 78 21.89 49.92 14.11
CA SER A 78 20.59 49.47 14.64
C SER A 78 19.65 49.21 13.47
N ASN A 79 19.38 47.95 13.18
CA ASN A 79 18.48 47.56 12.10
C ASN A 79 17.02 47.88 12.49
N GLN A 80 16.36 48.72 11.72
CA GLN A 80 14.91 48.95 11.83
C GLN A 80 14.16 47.69 11.36
N LYS A 81 13.07 47.31 12.04
CA LYS A 81 12.18 46.23 11.58
C LYS A 81 11.52 46.67 10.27
N ASP A 82 11.80 45.95 9.19
CA ASP A 82 11.19 46.22 7.88
C ASP A 82 9.69 45.87 7.94
N PRO A 83 8.76 46.85 7.80
CA PRO A 83 7.32 46.59 7.80
C PRO A 83 6.86 45.73 6.60
N ASN A 84 7.69 45.63 5.55
CA ASN A 84 7.43 44.79 4.38
C ASN A 84 8.07 43.39 4.48
N ARG A 85 8.53 42.98 5.67
CA ARG A 85 8.97 41.61 5.90
C ARG A 85 7.80 40.63 5.76
N PHE A 86 8.04 39.55 5.04
CA PHE A 86 7.11 38.43 4.96
C PHE A 86 7.55 37.35 5.94
N ASP A 87 6.92 37.32 7.11
CA ASP A 87 7.05 36.21 8.04
C ASP A 87 6.10 35.07 7.62
N ARG A 88 6.39 33.84 8.07
CA ARG A 88 5.55 32.67 7.81
C ARG A 88 4.10 32.87 8.22
N ASP A 89 3.85 33.48 9.38
CA ASP A 89 2.48 33.74 9.87
C ASP A 89 1.72 34.70 8.94
N ARG A 90 2.41 35.69 8.36
CA ARG A 90 1.84 36.60 7.35
C ARG A 90 1.52 35.84 6.06
N LEU A 91 2.44 34.99 5.60
CA LEU A 91 2.25 34.16 4.41
C LEU A 91 1.07 33.18 4.59
N PHE A 92 1.02 32.47 5.71
CA PHE A 92 0.01 31.45 5.97
C PHE A 92 -1.37 32.09 6.20
N SER A 93 -1.44 33.24 6.89
CA SER A 93 -2.72 33.96 7.05
C SER A 93 -3.25 34.54 5.74
N ALA A 94 -2.39 35.06 4.85
CA ALA A 94 -2.77 35.51 3.51
C ALA A 94 -3.37 34.35 2.68
N VAL A 95 -2.71 33.20 2.72
CA VAL A 95 -3.12 31.98 2.01
C VAL A 95 -4.44 31.41 2.53
N VAL A 96 -4.64 31.38 3.86
CA VAL A 96 -5.89 30.93 4.49
C VAL A 96 -7.05 31.87 4.16
N ARG A 97 -6.80 33.18 4.08
CA ARG A 97 -7.80 34.16 3.63
C ARG A 97 -8.13 34.01 2.16
N GLY A 98 -7.20 33.50 1.35
CA GLY A 98 -7.33 33.39 -0.09
C GLY A 98 -7.28 34.75 -0.80
N SER A 99 -6.60 35.75 -0.19
CA SER A 99 -6.48 37.10 -0.72
C SER A 99 -5.15 37.26 -1.48
N PRO A 100 -5.15 37.34 -2.83
CA PRO A 100 -3.92 37.49 -3.61
C PRO A 100 -3.23 38.84 -3.33
N GLU A 101 -4.00 39.90 -3.07
CA GLU A 101 -3.50 41.24 -2.72
C GLU A 101 -2.57 41.23 -1.50
N ALA A 102 -2.80 40.33 -0.55
CA ALA A 102 -1.96 40.20 0.64
C ALA A 102 -0.57 39.60 0.35
N LEU A 103 -0.35 39.07 -0.86
CA LEU A 103 0.92 38.56 -1.36
C LEU A 103 1.67 39.57 -2.23
N ASP A 104 1.13 40.77 -2.45
CA ASP A 104 1.79 41.81 -3.23
C ASP A 104 3.12 42.23 -2.58
N GLY A 105 4.19 42.31 -3.39
CA GLY A 105 5.54 42.58 -2.92
C GLY A 105 6.34 41.35 -2.43
N LEU A 106 5.71 40.17 -2.32
CA LEU A 106 6.40 38.95 -1.89
C LEU A 106 7.55 38.55 -2.84
N LEU A 107 7.35 38.67 -4.16
CA LEU A 107 8.38 38.36 -5.16
C LEU A 107 9.64 39.24 -4.99
N GLU A 108 9.44 40.54 -4.80
CA GLU A 108 10.52 41.51 -4.62
C GLU A 108 11.28 41.24 -3.32
N TYR A 109 10.55 40.93 -2.25
CA TYR A 109 11.13 40.55 -0.97
C TYR A 109 11.99 39.27 -1.07
N LEU A 110 11.50 38.23 -1.73
CA LEU A 110 12.24 36.97 -1.92
C LEU A 110 13.51 37.19 -2.75
N ARG A 111 13.44 37.99 -3.82
CA ARG A 111 14.62 38.35 -4.63
C ARG A 111 15.65 39.13 -3.84
N ARG A 112 15.21 40.14 -3.08
CA ARG A 112 16.09 40.97 -2.24
C ARG A 112 16.78 40.17 -1.14
N SER A 113 16.05 39.24 -0.52
CA SER A 113 16.57 38.39 0.56
C SER A 113 17.27 37.12 0.06
N SER A 114 17.25 36.85 -1.26
CA SER A 114 17.73 35.61 -1.87
C SER A 114 17.15 34.35 -1.20
N LYS A 115 15.87 34.43 -0.80
CA LYS A 115 15.14 33.34 -0.14
C LYS A 115 14.21 32.63 -1.12
N PHE A 116 13.91 31.37 -0.84
CA PHE A 116 12.93 30.57 -1.56
C PHE A 116 11.76 30.21 -0.66
N LEU A 117 10.58 29.99 -1.24
CA LEU A 117 9.38 29.54 -0.50
C LEU A 117 9.54 28.15 0.12
N THR A 118 10.58 27.42 -0.28
CA THR A 118 10.94 26.09 0.24
C THR A 118 11.94 26.12 1.40
N ASN A 119 12.45 27.30 1.75
CA ASN A 119 13.33 27.48 2.90
C ASN A 119 12.60 27.12 4.21
N SER A 120 13.37 26.66 5.20
CA SER A 120 12.78 26.22 6.49
C SER A 120 11.95 27.30 7.18
N GLU A 121 12.27 28.57 6.98
CA GLU A 121 11.53 29.69 7.59
C GLU A 121 10.07 29.78 7.14
N TYR A 122 9.72 29.29 5.95
CA TYR A 122 8.37 29.33 5.40
C TYR A 122 7.63 28.00 5.49
N THR A 123 8.25 26.97 6.08
CA THR A 123 7.64 25.66 6.28
C THR A 123 7.30 25.44 7.75
N ASP A 124 6.43 24.47 8.03
CA ASP A 124 6.22 24.00 9.40
C ASP A 124 7.36 23.09 9.83
N ALA A 125 7.96 23.34 11.01
CA ALA A 125 9.13 22.60 11.47
C ALA A 125 8.86 21.12 11.76
N LYS A 126 7.63 20.81 12.18
CA LYS A 126 7.22 19.44 12.50
C LYS A 126 6.86 18.68 11.24
N THR A 127 5.87 19.15 10.48
CA THR A 127 5.33 18.43 9.31
C THR A 127 6.11 18.65 8.02
N GLY A 128 6.82 19.77 7.87
CA GLY A 128 7.38 20.21 6.59
C GLY A 128 6.34 20.81 5.64
N LYS A 129 5.12 21.07 6.12
CA LYS A 129 4.02 21.64 5.34
C LYS A 129 4.40 23.00 4.77
N THR A 130 4.16 23.18 3.47
CA THR A 130 4.45 24.43 2.74
C THR A 130 3.23 25.35 2.68
N CYS A 131 3.45 26.61 2.28
CA CYS A 131 2.36 27.55 2.01
C CYS A 131 1.37 27.03 0.96
N LEU A 132 1.84 26.33 -0.06
CA LEU A 132 1.01 25.72 -1.10
C LEU A 132 0.08 24.64 -0.53
N MET A 133 0.61 23.76 0.33
CA MET A 133 -0.21 22.75 1.01
C MET A 133 -1.27 23.40 1.91
N LYS A 134 -0.90 24.46 2.65
CA LYS A 134 -1.85 25.24 3.48
C LYS A 134 -2.97 25.86 2.63
N ALA A 135 -2.64 26.34 1.43
CA ALA A 135 -3.60 26.91 0.48
C ALA A 135 -4.63 25.87 0.01
N LEU A 136 -4.16 24.68 -0.32
CA LEU A 136 -4.97 23.56 -0.80
C LEU A 136 -5.82 22.93 0.32
N LEU A 137 -5.36 22.99 1.57
CA LEU A 137 -6.17 22.55 2.72
C LEU A 137 -7.34 23.51 2.98
N ASN A 138 -7.20 24.79 2.61
CA ASN A 138 -8.17 25.86 2.86
C ASN A 138 -8.76 26.40 1.54
N LEU A 139 -9.41 25.54 0.75
CA LEU A 139 -10.11 25.95 -0.48
C LEU A 139 -11.49 26.54 -0.16
N LYS A 140 -11.83 27.67 -0.80
CA LYS A 140 -13.16 28.28 -0.77
C LYS A 140 -13.86 27.97 -2.09
N ASN A 141 -14.97 27.24 -2.05
CA ASN A 141 -15.68 26.78 -3.25
C ASN A 141 -14.77 26.00 -4.24
N GLY A 142 -13.82 25.22 -3.72
CA GLY A 142 -12.91 24.39 -4.53
C GLY A 142 -11.77 25.15 -5.21
N LYS A 143 -11.62 26.45 -4.96
CA LYS A 143 -10.55 27.31 -5.50
C LYS A 143 -9.87 28.13 -4.40
N ASN A 144 -8.66 28.59 -4.69
CA ASN A 144 -7.96 29.60 -3.90
C ASN A 144 -7.07 30.41 -4.85
N ASP A 145 -7.39 31.69 -5.01
CA ASP A 145 -6.73 32.59 -5.98
C ASP A 145 -5.27 32.89 -5.64
N THR A 146 -4.83 32.54 -4.42
CA THR A 146 -3.42 32.63 -4.03
C THR A 146 -2.54 31.53 -4.64
N ILE A 147 -3.10 30.38 -5.00
CA ILE A 147 -2.33 29.24 -5.52
C ILE A 147 -1.62 29.57 -6.84
N PRO A 148 -2.29 30.10 -7.88
CA PRO A 148 -1.62 30.52 -9.11
C PRO A 148 -0.51 31.54 -8.86
N VAL A 149 -0.75 32.51 -7.97
CA VAL A 149 0.22 33.57 -7.62
C VAL A 149 1.46 32.97 -6.96
N LEU A 150 1.30 32.03 -6.02
CA LEU A 150 2.43 31.37 -5.36
C LEU A 150 3.29 30.56 -6.34
N LEU A 151 2.67 29.89 -7.31
CA LEU A 151 3.40 29.12 -8.33
C LEU A 151 4.13 30.04 -9.32
N ASP A 152 3.50 31.13 -9.74
CA ASP A 152 4.16 32.15 -10.59
C ASP A 152 5.36 32.79 -9.88
N ILE A 153 5.24 33.07 -8.57
CA ILE A 153 6.36 33.56 -7.75
C ILE A 153 7.49 32.52 -7.68
N ASP A 154 7.17 31.24 -7.45
CA ASP A 154 8.16 30.16 -7.40
C ASP A 154 8.90 30.00 -8.75
N GLN A 155 8.15 30.08 -9.86
CA GLN A 155 8.72 30.03 -11.21
C GLN A 155 9.63 31.24 -11.48
N LYS A 156 9.19 32.45 -11.12
CA LYS A 156 9.96 33.71 -11.29
C LYS A 156 11.18 33.84 -10.37
N THR A 157 11.20 33.12 -9.25
CA THR A 157 12.37 33.02 -8.36
C THR A 157 13.35 31.94 -8.80
N GLN A 158 13.00 31.13 -9.82
CA GLN A 158 13.80 30.02 -10.34
C GLN A 158 14.29 29.09 -9.22
N ASN A 159 13.36 28.73 -8.34
CA ASN A 159 13.67 27.89 -7.19
C ASN A 159 14.28 26.54 -7.65
N PRO A 160 15.46 26.14 -7.14
CA PRO A 160 16.09 24.87 -7.52
C PRO A 160 15.26 23.64 -7.16
N ARG A 161 14.33 23.77 -6.19
CA ARG A 161 13.38 22.72 -5.80
C ARG A 161 11.97 23.25 -6.00
N PRO A 162 11.27 22.87 -7.08
CA PRO A 162 9.92 23.36 -7.37
C PRO A 162 9.00 23.19 -6.16
N LEU A 163 8.32 24.28 -5.77
CA LEU A 163 7.44 24.31 -4.59
C LEU A 163 6.36 23.22 -4.66
N VAL A 164 5.90 22.90 -5.87
CA VAL A 164 4.87 21.89 -6.14
C VAL A 164 5.29 20.45 -5.75
N ASN A 165 6.58 20.16 -5.81
CA ASN A 165 7.13 18.81 -5.56
C ASN A 165 7.72 18.65 -4.16
N VAL A 166 7.63 19.68 -3.32
CA VAL A 166 7.98 19.55 -1.91
C VAL A 166 6.99 18.62 -1.23
N SER A 167 7.52 17.65 -0.48
CA SER A 167 6.74 16.69 0.30
C SER A 167 6.91 16.93 1.79
N CYS A 168 5.91 16.51 2.57
CA CYS A 168 6.00 16.50 4.03
C CYS A 168 7.18 15.61 4.48
N SER A 169 7.91 16.06 5.50
CA SER A 169 9.13 15.41 5.98
C SER A 169 8.97 14.65 7.29
N ASP A 170 7.83 14.79 7.97
CA ASP A 170 7.56 14.09 9.23
C ASP A 170 7.38 12.58 9.04
N CYS A 171 7.45 11.82 10.13
CA CYS A 171 7.25 10.37 10.08
C CYS A 171 5.82 9.97 9.70
N PHE A 172 4.82 10.81 9.99
CA PHE A 172 3.41 10.46 9.86
C PHE A 172 2.87 10.72 8.46
N TYR A 173 3.12 11.90 7.88
CA TYR A 173 2.69 12.31 6.54
C TYR A 173 3.80 12.26 5.48
N ARG A 174 4.92 11.60 5.78
CA ARG A 174 6.10 11.51 4.89
C ARG A 174 5.73 11.29 3.43
N GLY A 175 6.29 12.12 2.55
CA GLY A 175 6.11 11.97 1.11
C GLY A 175 4.80 12.52 0.55
N GLN A 176 3.86 12.97 1.40
CA GLN A 176 2.64 13.64 0.93
C GLN A 176 2.99 14.96 0.23
N THR A 177 2.51 15.13 -1.00
CA THR A 177 2.72 16.34 -1.82
C THR A 177 1.44 17.16 -1.95
N ALA A 178 1.56 18.38 -2.48
CA ALA A 178 0.41 19.23 -2.83
C ALA A 178 -0.59 18.52 -3.75
N LEU A 179 -0.11 17.69 -4.70
CA LEU A 179 -0.96 16.93 -5.61
C LEU A 179 -1.88 15.94 -4.87
N HIS A 180 -1.38 15.24 -3.85
CA HIS A 180 -2.20 14.34 -3.03
C HIS A 180 -3.35 15.08 -2.34
N ILE A 181 -3.09 16.28 -1.81
CA ILE A 181 -4.10 17.09 -1.12
C ILE A 181 -5.16 17.59 -2.12
N ALA A 182 -4.75 18.02 -3.32
CA ALA A 182 -5.69 18.47 -4.36
C ALA A 182 -6.66 17.35 -4.80
N ILE A 183 -6.14 16.13 -4.91
CA ILE A 183 -6.95 14.93 -5.21
C ILE A 183 -7.89 14.63 -4.03
N GLU A 184 -7.41 14.64 -2.79
CA GLU A 184 -8.25 14.41 -1.61
C GLU A 184 -9.39 15.45 -1.50
N LYS A 185 -9.13 16.70 -1.88
CA LYS A 185 -10.13 17.78 -1.92
C LYS A 185 -11.08 17.73 -3.12
N ARG A 186 -10.97 16.74 -4.01
CA ARG A 186 -11.81 16.56 -5.19
C ARG A 186 -11.87 17.76 -6.13
N SER A 187 -10.76 18.50 -6.26
CA SER A 187 -10.68 19.67 -7.12
C SER A 187 -9.85 19.37 -8.38
N LEU A 188 -10.52 18.93 -9.44
CA LEU A 188 -9.88 18.68 -10.74
C LEU A 188 -9.17 19.94 -11.27
N ALA A 189 -9.72 21.13 -11.05
CA ALA A 189 -9.09 22.38 -11.47
C ALA A 189 -7.72 22.60 -10.81
N MET A 190 -7.59 22.30 -9.52
CA MET A 190 -6.31 22.39 -8.81
C MET A 190 -5.35 21.29 -9.25
N VAL A 191 -5.84 20.08 -9.50
CA VAL A 191 -5.01 18.98 -10.05
C VAL A 191 -4.40 19.38 -11.40
N LYS A 192 -5.22 19.91 -12.33
CA LYS A 192 -4.75 20.40 -13.64
C LYS A 192 -3.67 21.45 -13.50
N LEU A 193 -3.95 22.47 -12.69
CA LEU A 193 -3.04 23.58 -12.44
C LEU A 193 -1.70 23.11 -11.84
N LEU A 194 -1.72 22.18 -10.88
CA LEU A 194 -0.48 21.64 -10.29
C LEU A 194 0.34 20.85 -11.32
N VAL A 195 -0.31 20.00 -12.12
CA VAL A 195 0.35 19.19 -13.16
C VAL A 195 0.94 20.06 -14.26
N GLU A 196 0.22 21.10 -14.70
CA GLU A 196 0.71 22.10 -15.67
C GLU A 196 1.96 22.84 -15.16
N ASN A 197 2.08 23.02 -13.83
CA ASN A 197 3.23 23.61 -13.16
C ASN A 197 4.32 22.59 -12.77
N GLY A 198 4.28 21.38 -13.32
CA GLY A 198 5.33 20.37 -13.15
C GLY A 198 5.23 19.52 -11.87
N ALA A 199 4.01 19.31 -11.35
CA ALA A 199 3.79 18.35 -10.28
C ALA A 199 4.13 16.91 -10.72
N ASP A 200 4.93 16.21 -9.90
CA ASP A 200 5.26 14.81 -10.13
C ASP A 200 4.06 13.90 -9.84
N VAL A 201 3.55 13.26 -10.89
CA VAL A 201 2.42 12.32 -10.82
C VAL A 201 2.79 10.98 -10.17
N HIS A 202 4.08 10.70 -9.96
CA HIS A 202 4.60 9.46 -9.35
C HIS A 202 5.12 9.66 -7.93
N ALA A 203 4.87 10.82 -7.32
CA ALA A 203 5.29 11.09 -5.95
C ALA A 203 4.67 10.06 -4.98
N ARG A 204 5.47 9.47 -4.08
CA ARG A 204 5.00 8.41 -3.16
C ARG A 204 4.79 8.94 -1.74
N ALA A 205 3.55 8.94 -1.27
CA ALA A 205 3.16 9.22 0.11
C ALA A 205 3.27 7.95 0.99
N HIS A 206 4.44 7.72 1.58
CA HIS A 206 4.80 6.49 2.30
C HIS A 206 4.94 6.69 3.83
N GLY A 207 4.40 7.79 4.35
CA GLY A 207 4.32 8.08 5.77
C GLY A 207 3.52 7.04 6.56
N GLU A 208 3.72 7.00 7.87
CA GLU A 208 3.05 6.03 8.74
C GLU A 208 1.53 6.07 8.69
N PHE A 209 0.93 7.23 8.40
CA PHE A 209 -0.51 7.38 8.23
C PHE A 209 -1.03 6.64 6.99
N PHE A 210 -0.21 6.53 5.94
CA PHE A 210 -0.59 5.93 4.67
C PHE A 210 -0.28 4.44 4.59
N ARG A 211 0.35 3.87 5.62
CA ARG A 211 0.66 2.44 5.71
C ARG A 211 -0.45 1.69 6.42
N LYS A 212 -0.74 0.49 5.94
CA LYS A 212 -1.67 -0.41 6.63
C LYS A 212 -1.12 -0.79 8.01
N LYS A 213 -1.89 -0.52 9.05
CA LYS A 213 -1.61 -0.97 10.43
C LYS A 213 -2.74 -1.91 10.90
N LYS A 214 -2.45 -2.74 11.90
CA LYS A 214 -3.51 -3.56 12.53
C LYS A 214 -4.36 -2.74 13.50
N GLU A 215 -3.76 -1.71 14.10
CA GLU A 215 -4.37 -0.85 15.10
C GLU A 215 -3.98 0.62 14.86
N GLY A 216 -4.88 1.54 15.21
CA GLY A 216 -4.71 2.98 15.02
C GLY A 216 -5.40 3.53 13.77
N VAL A 217 -5.35 4.86 13.62
CA VAL A 217 -5.93 5.56 12.47
C VAL A 217 -4.92 5.58 11.33
N TYR A 218 -5.30 5.02 10.19
CA TYR A 218 -4.50 5.02 8.97
C TYR A 218 -5.43 5.03 7.75
N PHE A 219 -4.91 5.43 6.60
CA PHE A 219 -5.61 5.43 5.32
C PHE A 219 -4.68 4.94 4.21
N TYR A 220 -4.80 3.66 3.85
CA TYR A 220 -3.99 3.05 2.79
C TYR A 220 -4.67 3.22 1.43
N PHE A 221 -3.94 3.73 0.45
CA PHE A 221 -4.43 3.92 -0.92
C PHE A 221 -3.41 3.56 -2.02
N GLY A 222 -2.26 2.97 -1.67
CA GLY A 222 -1.20 2.64 -2.64
C GLY A 222 -0.18 3.75 -2.91
N GLU A 223 -0.05 4.73 -1.99
CA GLU A 223 0.96 5.80 -1.95
C GLU A 223 1.05 6.76 -3.16
N LEU A 224 0.49 6.42 -4.32
CA LEU A 224 0.60 7.15 -5.58
C LEU A 224 -0.63 8.04 -5.82
N PRO A 225 -0.49 9.21 -6.47
CA PRO A 225 -1.60 10.09 -6.83
C PRO A 225 -2.68 9.39 -7.66
N LEU A 226 -2.28 8.58 -8.64
CA LEU A 226 -3.20 7.80 -9.47
C LEU A 226 -4.01 6.80 -8.63
N SER A 227 -3.33 6.11 -7.71
CA SER A 227 -3.98 5.15 -6.82
C SER A 227 -4.94 5.82 -5.83
N LEU A 228 -4.60 7.01 -5.34
CA LEU A 228 -5.49 7.83 -4.50
C LEU A 228 -6.74 8.28 -5.27
N ALA A 229 -6.59 8.75 -6.52
CA ALA A 229 -7.72 9.17 -7.35
C ALA A 229 -8.67 7.99 -7.64
N ALA A 230 -8.13 6.81 -7.93
CA ALA A 230 -8.90 5.58 -8.07
C ALA A 230 -9.63 5.20 -6.77
N CYS A 231 -8.91 5.16 -5.65
CA CYS A 231 -9.46 4.78 -4.34
C CYS A 231 -10.55 5.75 -3.82
N THR A 232 -10.58 6.99 -4.32
CA THR A 232 -11.55 8.02 -3.92
C THR A 232 -12.70 8.20 -4.92
N ASN A 233 -12.79 7.32 -5.93
CA ASN A 233 -13.80 7.29 -6.99
C ASN A 233 -13.84 8.59 -7.84
N GLN A 234 -12.67 9.07 -8.27
CA GLN A 234 -12.51 10.27 -9.11
C GLN A 234 -12.03 9.90 -10.51
N LEU A 235 -12.93 9.34 -11.32
CA LEU A 235 -12.60 8.86 -12.68
C LEU A 235 -12.15 9.98 -13.61
N ASP A 236 -12.64 11.21 -13.40
CA ASP A 236 -12.23 12.42 -14.13
C ASP A 236 -10.76 12.79 -13.86
N VAL A 237 -10.33 12.67 -12.61
CA VAL A 237 -8.92 12.86 -12.22
C VAL A 237 -8.06 11.73 -12.75
N VAL A 238 -8.53 10.48 -12.68
CA VAL A 238 -7.82 9.32 -13.24
C VAL A 238 -7.59 9.51 -14.75
N ASP A 239 -8.63 9.86 -15.50
CA ASP A 239 -8.53 10.11 -16.94
C ASP A 239 -7.54 11.24 -17.26
N TYR A 240 -7.60 12.34 -16.51
CA TYR A 240 -6.64 13.44 -16.68
C TYR A 240 -5.20 13.02 -16.37
N LEU A 241 -4.95 12.29 -15.27
CA LEU A 241 -3.59 11.85 -14.91
C LEU A 241 -2.99 10.89 -15.94
N LEU A 242 -3.82 10.09 -16.60
CA LEU A 242 -3.38 9.14 -17.63
C LEU A 242 -3.13 9.81 -18.99
N ASN A 243 -3.94 10.83 -19.34
CA ASN A 243 -3.97 11.44 -20.67
C ASN A 243 -3.34 12.84 -20.75
N ASN A 244 -2.81 13.38 -19.66
CA ASN A 244 -2.18 14.70 -19.65
C ASN A 244 -0.98 14.82 -20.63
N PRO A 245 -0.70 16.03 -21.14
CA PRO A 245 0.39 16.26 -22.09
C PRO A 245 1.77 16.40 -21.43
N HIS A 246 1.81 16.70 -20.12
CA HIS A 246 3.05 17.02 -19.40
C HIS A 246 3.77 15.76 -18.89
N GLN A 247 3.14 15.02 -17.97
CA GLN A 247 3.73 13.81 -17.38
C GLN A 247 2.65 12.76 -17.14
N LYS A 248 2.58 11.77 -18.04
CA LYS A 248 1.58 10.69 -17.96
C LYS A 248 1.82 9.77 -16.78
N ALA A 249 0.77 9.52 -16.02
CA ALA A 249 0.76 8.50 -14.99
C ALA A 249 0.86 7.11 -15.64
N ARG A 250 1.57 6.20 -14.97
CA ARG A 250 1.91 4.87 -15.46
C ARG A 250 1.19 3.88 -14.58
N LEU A 251 0.36 3.04 -15.20
CA LEU A 251 -0.47 2.08 -14.48
C LEU A 251 0.33 0.94 -13.82
N GLN A 252 1.55 0.70 -14.30
CA GLN A 252 2.45 -0.35 -13.80
C GLN A 252 3.26 0.10 -12.59
N GLU A 253 3.22 1.38 -12.20
CA GLU A 253 3.97 1.87 -11.05
C GLU A 253 3.47 1.23 -9.76
N GLN A 254 4.43 0.87 -8.91
CA GLN A 254 4.20 0.18 -7.65
C GLN A 254 4.56 1.08 -6.47
N ASP A 255 3.86 0.87 -5.36
CA ASP A 255 4.14 1.48 -4.06
C ASP A 255 5.33 0.79 -3.36
N THR A 256 5.65 1.20 -2.11
CA THR A 256 6.73 0.57 -1.34
C THR A 256 6.52 -0.92 -1.00
N GLN A 257 5.32 -1.47 -1.18
CA GLN A 257 4.99 -2.88 -0.97
C GLN A 257 4.90 -3.67 -2.29
N GLY A 258 5.20 -3.03 -3.43
CA GLY A 258 5.02 -3.64 -4.75
C GLY A 258 3.56 -3.63 -5.21
N ASN A 259 2.64 -2.96 -4.51
CA ASN A 259 1.24 -2.94 -4.89
C ASN A 259 1.01 -1.90 -6.01
N THR A 260 0.32 -2.33 -7.06
CA THR A 260 -0.20 -1.45 -8.12
C THR A 260 -1.54 -0.82 -7.70
N VAL A 261 -2.11 0.04 -8.55
CA VAL A 261 -3.46 0.61 -8.32
C VAL A 261 -4.54 -0.46 -8.13
N LEU A 262 -4.44 -1.60 -8.82
CA LEU A 262 -5.42 -2.70 -8.69
C LEU A 262 -5.31 -3.37 -7.31
N HIS A 263 -4.10 -3.56 -6.80
CA HIS A 263 -3.88 -4.06 -5.45
C HIS A 263 -4.43 -3.10 -4.41
N ALA A 264 -4.19 -1.78 -4.59
CA ALA A 264 -4.73 -0.76 -3.69
C ALA A 264 -6.27 -0.79 -3.65
N LEU A 265 -6.93 -0.90 -4.81
CA LEU A 265 -8.39 -1.04 -4.90
C LEU A 265 -8.91 -2.29 -4.15
N VAL A 266 -8.24 -3.43 -4.28
CA VAL A 266 -8.59 -4.65 -3.54
C VAL A 266 -8.42 -4.46 -2.03
N MET A 267 -7.42 -3.70 -1.60
CA MET A 267 -7.14 -3.46 -0.19
C MET A 267 -8.15 -2.54 0.50
N ILE A 268 -8.70 -1.56 -0.23
CA ILE A 268 -9.75 -0.66 0.28
C ILE A 268 -11.16 -1.25 0.17
N ALA A 269 -11.35 -2.27 -0.67
CA ALA A 269 -12.64 -2.91 -0.86
C ALA A 269 -13.16 -3.44 0.48
N ASP A 270 -14.45 -3.27 0.73
CA ASP A 270 -15.16 -3.95 1.80
C ASP A 270 -16.40 -4.65 1.23
N ASP A 271 -17.05 -5.47 2.05
CA ASP A 271 -18.21 -6.26 1.63
C ASP A 271 -19.52 -5.42 1.66
N THR A 272 -19.45 -4.08 1.73
CA THR A 272 -20.65 -3.21 1.59
C THR A 272 -21.02 -3.04 0.12
N GLU A 273 -22.31 -2.90 -0.16
CA GLU A 273 -22.83 -2.82 -1.53
C GLU A 273 -22.33 -1.57 -2.27
N GLU A 274 -22.36 -0.41 -1.59
CA GLU A 274 -21.86 0.85 -2.15
C GLU A 274 -20.38 0.78 -2.48
N ASN A 275 -19.58 0.21 -1.57
CA ASN A 275 -18.13 0.07 -1.77
C ASN A 275 -17.83 -0.87 -2.94
N THR A 276 -18.43 -2.05 -2.91
CA THR A 276 -18.31 -3.06 -3.96
C THR A 276 -18.65 -2.48 -5.33
N LYS A 277 -19.74 -1.72 -5.44
CA LYS A 277 -20.15 -1.12 -6.71
C LYS A 277 -19.12 -0.10 -7.21
N PHE A 278 -18.58 0.78 -6.35
CA PHE A 278 -17.57 1.73 -6.82
C PHE A 278 -16.25 1.04 -7.16
N VAL A 279 -15.81 0.05 -6.37
CA VAL A 279 -14.52 -0.62 -6.61
C VAL A 279 -14.62 -1.40 -7.91
N SER A 280 -15.70 -2.14 -8.13
CA SER A 280 -15.91 -2.91 -9.36
C SER A 280 -15.93 -2.01 -10.60
N THR A 281 -16.65 -0.88 -10.58
CA THR A 281 -16.68 0.05 -11.70
C THR A 281 -15.30 0.67 -11.94
N THR A 282 -14.64 1.16 -10.88
CA THR A 282 -13.31 1.78 -10.98
C THR A 282 -12.26 0.79 -11.47
N TYR A 283 -12.28 -0.43 -10.95
CA TYR A 283 -11.37 -1.50 -11.35
C TYR A 283 -11.52 -1.81 -12.85
N LEU A 284 -12.75 -1.93 -13.34
CA LEU A 284 -13.02 -2.16 -14.77
C LEU A 284 -12.56 -0.98 -15.64
N GLU A 285 -12.86 0.26 -15.24
CA GLU A 285 -12.46 1.45 -16.00
C GLU A 285 -10.93 1.62 -16.08
N ILE A 286 -10.21 1.29 -15.00
CA ILE A 286 -8.74 1.28 -15.00
C ILE A 286 -8.19 0.22 -15.96
N LEU A 287 -8.79 -0.98 -16.00
CA LEU A 287 -8.38 -2.01 -16.95
C LEU A 287 -8.62 -1.56 -18.40
N LYS A 288 -9.79 -0.98 -18.69
CA LYS A 288 -10.09 -0.42 -20.02
C LYS A 288 -9.11 0.69 -20.40
N ALA A 289 -8.78 1.58 -19.45
CA ALA A 289 -7.78 2.62 -19.66
C ALA A 289 -6.39 2.05 -19.92
N GLY A 290 -6.01 0.97 -19.23
CA GLY A 290 -4.77 0.24 -19.48
C GLY A 290 -4.66 -0.28 -20.91
N VAL A 291 -5.71 -0.93 -21.41
CA VAL A 291 -5.75 -1.43 -22.80
C VAL A 291 -5.67 -0.29 -23.83
N LYS A 292 -6.32 0.85 -23.56
CA LYS A 292 -6.25 2.02 -24.45
C LYS A 292 -4.83 2.61 -24.55
N LEU A 293 -4.09 2.61 -23.43
CA LEU A 293 -2.75 3.20 -23.35
C LEU A 293 -1.68 2.24 -23.88
N ASP A 294 -1.75 0.98 -23.46
CA ASP A 294 -0.82 -0.08 -23.84
C ASP A 294 -1.56 -1.43 -23.94
N PRO A 295 -1.95 -1.85 -25.16
CA PRO A 295 -2.65 -3.12 -25.39
C PRO A 295 -1.84 -4.35 -24.98
N THR A 296 -0.51 -4.25 -24.86
CA THR A 296 0.36 -5.38 -24.51
C THR A 296 0.48 -5.59 -23.01
N CYS A 297 0.14 -4.58 -22.22
CA CYS A 297 0.31 -4.59 -20.78
C CYS A 297 -0.80 -5.40 -20.10
N LYS A 298 -0.41 -6.47 -19.40
CA LYS A 298 -1.32 -7.29 -18.59
C LYS A 298 -1.26 -6.87 -17.13
N LEU A 299 -2.05 -5.86 -16.77
CA LEU A 299 -2.01 -5.27 -15.42
C LEU A 299 -2.37 -6.27 -14.30
N GLU A 300 -3.22 -7.26 -14.58
CA GLU A 300 -3.63 -8.27 -13.60
C GLU A 300 -2.57 -9.34 -13.32
N GLU A 301 -1.55 -9.49 -14.17
CA GLU A 301 -0.47 -10.46 -13.99
C GLU A 301 0.68 -9.89 -13.13
N ILE A 302 0.70 -8.57 -12.90
CA ILE A 302 1.71 -7.92 -12.08
C ILE A 302 1.54 -8.37 -10.62
N VAL A 303 2.63 -8.85 -10.02
CA VAL A 303 2.66 -9.28 -8.61
C VAL A 303 3.30 -8.24 -7.71
N ASN A 304 2.86 -8.21 -6.46
CA ASN A 304 3.50 -7.42 -5.41
C ASN A 304 4.73 -8.13 -4.82
N TYR A 305 5.38 -7.54 -3.81
CA TYR A 305 6.56 -8.15 -3.17
C TYR A 305 6.25 -9.41 -2.35
N ASP A 306 4.98 -9.65 -2.01
CA ASP A 306 4.51 -10.93 -1.46
C ASP A 306 4.35 -12.02 -2.55
N GLY A 307 4.56 -11.69 -3.82
CA GLY A 307 4.35 -12.60 -4.95
C GLY A 307 2.89 -12.84 -5.30
N LEU A 308 2.00 -11.89 -4.94
CA LEU A 308 0.55 -12.00 -5.15
C LEU A 308 0.09 -11.01 -6.21
N ASN A 309 -0.73 -11.49 -7.14
CA ASN A 309 -1.49 -10.64 -8.05
C ASN A 309 -2.77 -10.09 -7.37
N PRO A 310 -3.52 -9.16 -7.98
CA PRO A 310 -4.71 -8.57 -7.36
C PRO A 310 -5.78 -9.60 -6.98
N LEU A 311 -5.93 -10.67 -7.77
CA LEU A 311 -6.89 -11.75 -7.51
C LEU A 311 -6.48 -12.61 -6.31
N GLN A 312 -5.21 -13.01 -6.26
CA GLN A 312 -4.61 -13.75 -5.14
C GLN A 312 -4.62 -12.89 -3.86
N LEU A 313 -4.40 -11.58 -3.98
CA LEU A 313 -4.51 -10.64 -2.86
C LEU A 313 -5.94 -10.56 -2.35
N ALA A 314 -6.94 -10.51 -3.24
CA ALA A 314 -8.36 -10.52 -2.85
C ALA A 314 -8.71 -11.80 -2.08
N ALA A 315 -8.23 -12.96 -2.55
CA ALA A 315 -8.37 -14.23 -1.85
C ALA A 315 -7.69 -14.23 -0.47
N LYS A 316 -6.43 -13.76 -0.38
CA LYS A 316 -5.65 -13.69 0.89
C LYS A 316 -6.22 -12.69 1.89
N THR A 317 -6.92 -11.66 1.44
CA THR A 317 -7.55 -10.65 2.31
C THR A 317 -9.01 -10.96 2.64
N GLY A 318 -9.60 -11.97 2.01
CA GLY A 318 -10.98 -12.41 2.26
C GLY A 318 -12.05 -11.45 1.73
N LYS A 319 -11.75 -10.69 0.67
CA LYS A 319 -12.67 -9.71 0.08
C LYS A 319 -13.58 -10.39 -0.94
N VAL A 320 -14.75 -10.85 -0.51
CA VAL A 320 -15.58 -11.81 -1.26
C VAL A 320 -16.17 -11.16 -2.50
N GLU A 321 -16.70 -9.95 -2.38
CA GLU A 321 -17.46 -9.33 -3.47
C GLU A 321 -16.57 -8.85 -4.62
N ILE A 322 -15.41 -8.25 -4.33
CA ILE A 322 -14.43 -7.89 -5.38
C ILE A 322 -13.83 -9.14 -6.03
N PHE A 323 -13.56 -10.18 -5.25
CA PHE A 323 -13.10 -11.47 -5.76
C PHE A 323 -14.12 -12.10 -6.72
N ARG A 324 -15.40 -12.11 -6.32
CA ARG A 324 -16.51 -12.54 -7.17
C ARG A 324 -16.59 -11.72 -8.45
N HIS A 325 -16.48 -10.39 -8.34
CA HIS A 325 -16.54 -9.49 -9.48
C HIS A 325 -15.42 -9.75 -10.48
N ILE A 326 -14.17 -9.94 -10.02
CA ILE A 326 -13.02 -10.23 -10.90
C ILE A 326 -13.25 -11.54 -11.67
N ILE A 327 -13.64 -12.61 -10.97
CA ILE A 327 -13.84 -13.94 -11.56
C ILE A 327 -15.02 -13.98 -12.53
N GLN A 328 -16.14 -13.39 -12.16
CA GLN A 328 -17.39 -13.41 -12.95
C GLN A 328 -17.45 -12.27 -13.96
N ARG A 329 -16.34 -11.56 -14.19
CA ARG A 329 -16.27 -10.42 -15.10
C ARG A 329 -16.50 -10.85 -16.54
N GLU A 330 -17.53 -10.26 -17.14
CA GLU A 330 -17.90 -10.42 -18.55
C GLU A 330 -18.02 -9.03 -19.18
N VAL A 331 -17.16 -8.73 -20.15
CA VAL A 331 -17.12 -7.46 -20.87
C VAL A 331 -17.64 -7.67 -22.28
N GLN A 332 -18.77 -7.03 -22.60
CA GLN A 332 -19.46 -7.19 -23.88
C GLN A 332 -18.76 -6.45 -25.04
N GLU A 333 -18.01 -5.40 -24.73
CA GLU A 333 -17.32 -4.58 -25.73
C GLU A 333 -16.19 -5.40 -26.43
N PRO A 334 -16.15 -5.46 -27.76
CA PRO A 334 -15.24 -6.35 -28.50
C PRO A 334 -13.77 -6.01 -28.27
N LEU A 335 -13.43 -4.73 -28.12
CA LEU A 335 -12.07 -4.25 -27.84
C LEU A 335 -11.53 -4.78 -26.51
N TYR A 336 -12.39 -4.91 -25.51
CA TYR A 336 -12.03 -5.31 -24.14
C TYR A 336 -12.42 -6.77 -23.83
N ARG A 337 -12.87 -7.53 -24.82
CA ARG A 337 -13.36 -8.91 -24.63
C ARG A 337 -12.31 -9.81 -23.99
N HIS A 338 -11.03 -9.62 -24.33
CA HIS A 338 -9.90 -10.36 -23.77
C HIS A 338 -9.67 -10.13 -22.27
N LEU A 339 -10.25 -9.08 -21.67
CA LEU A 339 -10.22 -8.85 -20.23
C LEU A 339 -11.28 -9.66 -19.47
N SER A 340 -12.23 -10.29 -20.17
CA SER A 340 -13.27 -11.09 -19.53
C SER A 340 -12.67 -12.39 -18.98
N ARG A 341 -13.10 -12.79 -17.78
CA ARG A 341 -12.76 -14.09 -17.20
C ARG A 341 -13.89 -15.10 -17.34
N LYS A 342 -15.11 -14.61 -17.57
CA LYS A 342 -16.29 -15.41 -17.88
C LYS A 342 -16.70 -15.16 -19.33
N PHE A 343 -16.83 -16.24 -20.10
CA PHE A 343 -17.33 -16.20 -21.47
C PHE A 343 -18.57 -17.05 -21.59
N THR A 344 -19.65 -16.49 -22.12
CA THR A 344 -20.85 -17.24 -22.48
C THR A 344 -20.63 -17.90 -23.85
N GLU A 345 -20.53 -19.23 -23.88
CA GLU A 345 -20.23 -19.99 -25.10
C GLU A 345 -21.49 -20.13 -25.96
N TRP A 346 -22.57 -20.61 -25.35
CA TRP A 346 -23.87 -20.70 -25.97
C TRP A 346 -24.98 -20.64 -24.93
N THR A 347 -26.15 -20.19 -25.37
CA THR A 347 -27.35 -20.08 -24.55
C THR A 347 -28.54 -20.62 -25.34
N TYR A 348 -29.27 -21.56 -24.75
CA TYR A 348 -30.52 -22.10 -25.29
C TYR A 348 -31.62 -21.95 -24.23
N GLY A 349 -32.43 -20.90 -24.36
CA GLY A 349 -33.45 -20.54 -23.37
C GLY A 349 -32.84 -20.41 -21.97
N PRO A 350 -33.22 -21.25 -20.99
CA PRO A 350 -32.67 -21.23 -19.63
C PRO A 350 -31.31 -21.93 -19.48
N ILE A 351 -30.84 -22.65 -20.52
CA ILE A 351 -29.58 -23.39 -20.47
C ILE A 351 -28.47 -22.45 -20.95
N HIS A 352 -27.49 -22.19 -20.10
CA HIS A 352 -26.33 -21.36 -20.42
C HIS A 352 -25.05 -22.14 -20.12
N VAL A 353 -24.14 -22.20 -21.09
CA VAL A 353 -22.78 -22.69 -20.86
C VAL A 353 -21.84 -21.51 -20.78
N SER A 354 -21.13 -21.43 -19.65
CA SER A 354 -20.13 -20.39 -19.38
C SER A 354 -18.76 -21.03 -19.18
N LEU A 355 -17.77 -20.53 -19.91
CA LEU A 355 -16.36 -20.86 -19.76
C LEU A 355 -15.72 -19.88 -18.79
N TYR A 356 -14.99 -20.39 -17.81
CA TYR A 356 -14.24 -19.60 -16.84
C TYR A 356 -12.75 -19.77 -17.06
N ASP A 357 -12.02 -18.65 -17.05
CA ASP A 357 -10.56 -18.67 -17.01
C ASP A 357 -10.06 -19.20 -15.65
N LEU A 358 -9.16 -20.18 -15.71
CA LEU A 358 -8.58 -20.84 -14.53
C LEU A 358 -7.18 -20.31 -14.18
N SER A 359 -6.68 -19.31 -14.92
CA SER A 359 -5.41 -18.64 -14.62
C SER A 359 -5.36 -18.15 -13.17
N SER A 360 -4.30 -18.49 -12.45
CA SER A 360 -4.12 -18.23 -11.01
C SER A 360 -5.12 -18.88 -10.06
N LEU A 361 -6.15 -19.57 -10.56
CA LEU A 361 -7.12 -20.31 -9.75
C LEU A 361 -6.69 -21.76 -9.53
N ASP A 362 -6.21 -22.41 -10.57
CA ASP A 362 -5.92 -23.84 -10.54
C ASP A 362 -4.65 -24.16 -9.74
N SER A 363 -4.64 -25.34 -9.12
CA SER A 363 -3.56 -25.84 -8.25
C SER A 363 -2.27 -26.21 -8.99
N PHE A 364 -2.19 -25.93 -10.30
CA PHE A 364 -0.99 -26.13 -11.10
C PHE A 364 0.03 -25.01 -10.89
N GLU A 365 -0.45 -23.78 -10.67
CA GLU A 365 0.39 -22.61 -10.41
C GLU A 365 0.81 -22.55 -8.93
N GLU A 366 2.05 -22.11 -8.68
CA GLU A 366 2.51 -21.81 -7.32
C GLU A 366 1.71 -20.64 -6.73
N ASN A 367 1.36 -20.71 -5.44
CA ASN A 367 0.51 -19.71 -4.78
C ASN A 367 -0.86 -19.52 -5.47
N SER A 368 -1.42 -20.58 -6.05
CA SER A 368 -2.77 -20.55 -6.61
C SER A 368 -3.81 -20.05 -5.60
N VAL A 369 -4.91 -19.48 -6.08
CA VAL A 369 -6.02 -19.06 -5.20
C VAL A 369 -6.54 -20.22 -4.37
N LEU A 370 -6.61 -21.44 -4.92
CA LEU A 370 -6.99 -22.63 -4.16
C LEU A 370 -6.00 -22.93 -3.02
N GLU A 371 -4.71 -22.82 -3.28
CA GLU A 371 -3.67 -23.00 -2.27
C GLU A 371 -3.74 -21.92 -1.19
N ILE A 372 -3.90 -20.66 -1.58
CA ILE A 372 -4.09 -19.53 -0.66
C ILE A 372 -5.32 -19.79 0.20
N LEU A 373 -6.49 -20.11 -0.38
CA LEU A 373 -7.71 -20.34 0.40
C LEU A 373 -7.62 -21.58 1.31
N ALA A 374 -6.89 -22.62 0.91
CA ALA A 374 -6.70 -23.82 1.71
C ALA A 374 -5.71 -23.63 2.85
N TYR A 375 -4.66 -22.82 2.66
CA TYR A 375 -3.56 -22.69 3.63
C TYR A 375 -3.53 -21.37 4.39
N SER A 376 -4.13 -20.31 3.87
CA SER A 376 -4.30 -19.07 4.64
C SER A 376 -5.31 -19.29 5.75
N THR A 377 -4.85 -19.04 6.97
CA THR A 377 -5.63 -19.26 8.20
C THR A 377 -6.23 -17.95 8.72
N ASP A 378 -5.66 -16.81 8.32
CA ASP A 378 -6.09 -15.48 8.72
C ASP A 378 -7.13 -14.86 7.76
N THR A 379 -7.60 -15.59 6.74
CA THR A 379 -8.56 -15.08 5.76
C THR A 379 -9.97 -15.00 6.33
N PRO A 380 -10.56 -13.81 6.47
CA PRO A 380 -11.98 -13.70 6.82
C PRO A 380 -12.83 -14.27 5.67
N ASN A 381 -14.01 -14.80 6.00
CA ASN A 381 -15.02 -15.24 5.02
C ASN A 381 -14.55 -16.27 3.96
N ARG A 382 -13.46 -17.01 4.18
CA ARG A 382 -12.90 -17.96 3.19
C ARG A 382 -13.92 -18.98 2.66
N TYR A 383 -14.81 -19.45 3.53
CA TYR A 383 -15.82 -20.45 3.18
C TYR A 383 -16.81 -19.92 2.14
N LYS A 384 -17.13 -18.62 2.17
CA LYS A 384 -17.99 -17.98 1.17
C LYS A 384 -17.30 -17.96 -0.19
N MET A 385 -15.98 -17.76 -0.23
CA MET A 385 -15.21 -17.70 -1.48
C MET A 385 -15.16 -19.06 -2.18
N VAL A 386 -15.04 -20.16 -1.43
CA VAL A 386 -15.00 -21.53 -1.98
C VAL A 386 -16.33 -21.92 -2.65
N VAL A 387 -17.46 -21.40 -2.17
CA VAL A 387 -18.80 -21.68 -2.72
C VAL A 387 -19.05 -20.95 -4.04
N LEU A 388 -18.25 -19.94 -4.38
CA LEU A 388 -18.41 -19.19 -5.63
C LEU A 388 -18.07 -20.07 -6.85
N GLU A 389 -18.79 -19.83 -7.95
CA GLU A 389 -18.36 -20.34 -9.25
C GLU A 389 -17.18 -19.51 -9.78
N PRO A 390 -16.12 -20.15 -10.33
CA PRO A 390 -16.03 -21.55 -10.76
C PRO A 390 -15.48 -22.52 -9.70
N LEU A 391 -14.99 -22.01 -8.55
CA LEU A 391 -14.27 -22.83 -7.56
C LEU A 391 -15.09 -24.03 -7.06
N ASN A 392 -16.37 -23.83 -6.77
CA ASN A 392 -17.25 -24.90 -6.29
C ASN A 392 -17.32 -26.07 -7.30
N LYS A 393 -17.59 -25.77 -8.58
CA LYS A 393 -17.64 -26.77 -9.65
C LYS A 393 -16.27 -27.41 -9.92
N LEU A 394 -15.19 -26.62 -9.88
CA LEU A 394 -13.84 -27.11 -10.07
C LEU A 394 -13.44 -28.12 -8.98
N LEU A 395 -13.72 -27.80 -7.72
CA LEU A 395 -13.45 -28.70 -6.59
C LEU A 395 -14.30 -29.97 -6.67
N GLN A 396 -15.58 -29.84 -7.03
CA GLN A 396 -16.46 -30.99 -7.25
C GLN A 396 -15.91 -31.93 -8.34
N GLN A 397 -15.49 -31.38 -9.48
CA GLN A 397 -14.92 -32.18 -10.57
C GLN A 397 -13.61 -32.86 -10.17
N LYS A 398 -12.71 -32.17 -9.45
CA LYS A 398 -11.48 -32.78 -8.92
C LYS A 398 -11.78 -33.92 -7.95
N TRP A 399 -12.79 -33.72 -7.09
CA TRP A 399 -13.25 -34.74 -6.16
C TRP A 399 -13.76 -35.99 -6.86
N GLU A 400 -14.66 -35.84 -7.83
CA GLU A 400 -15.24 -36.97 -8.59
C GLU A 400 -14.19 -37.69 -9.46
N THR A 401 -13.25 -36.96 -10.05
CA THR A 401 -12.28 -37.53 -11.00
C THR A 401 -11.23 -38.40 -10.32
N PHE A 402 -10.54 -37.86 -9.30
CA PHE A 402 -9.39 -38.52 -8.68
C PHE A 402 -9.38 -38.47 -7.15
N ALA A 403 -9.84 -37.38 -6.53
CA ALA A 403 -9.62 -37.19 -5.10
C ALA A 403 -10.47 -38.18 -4.26
N SER A 404 -11.70 -38.46 -4.68
CA SER A 404 -12.58 -39.45 -4.03
C SER A 404 -11.97 -40.86 -4.04
N LYS A 405 -11.46 -41.33 -5.18
CA LYS A 405 -10.81 -42.65 -5.30
C LYS A 405 -9.58 -42.74 -4.39
N ARG A 406 -8.73 -41.71 -4.39
CA ARG A 406 -7.55 -41.65 -3.52
C ARG A 406 -7.94 -41.56 -2.03
N PHE A 407 -8.99 -40.82 -1.72
CA PHE A 407 -9.54 -40.70 -0.36
C PHE A 407 -10.03 -42.05 0.14
N TYR A 408 -10.89 -42.76 -0.60
CA TYR A 408 -11.40 -44.06 -0.20
C TYR A 408 -10.30 -45.12 -0.08
N PHE A 409 -9.30 -45.10 -0.98
CA PHE A 409 -8.13 -45.97 -0.85
C PHE A 409 -7.33 -45.68 0.44
N SER A 410 -7.09 -44.39 0.72
CA SER A 410 -6.36 -43.97 1.93
C SER A 410 -7.16 -44.23 3.21
N PHE A 411 -8.48 -44.09 3.14
CA PHE A 411 -9.40 -44.41 4.24
C PHE A 411 -9.40 -45.93 4.51
N ALA A 412 -9.48 -46.76 3.47
CA ALA A 412 -9.44 -48.21 3.61
C ALA A 412 -8.08 -48.70 4.16
N SER A 413 -6.97 -48.11 3.73
CA SER A 413 -5.64 -48.46 4.27
C SER A 413 -5.49 -48.05 5.74
N TYR A 414 -5.97 -46.85 6.11
CA TYR A 414 -5.97 -46.39 7.50
C TYR A 414 -6.90 -47.22 8.39
N LEU A 415 -8.09 -47.58 7.90
CA LEU A 415 -9.03 -48.45 8.60
C LEU A 415 -8.40 -49.83 8.84
N SER A 416 -7.74 -50.39 7.84
CA SER A 416 -7.03 -51.67 7.96
C SER A 416 -5.91 -51.59 9.00
N PHE A 417 -5.13 -50.49 9.00
CA PHE A 417 -4.12 -50.22 10.01
C PHE A 417 -4.71 -50.17 11.44
N MET A 418 -5.84 -49.48 11.61
CA MET A 418 -6.54 -49.39 12.89
C MET A 418 -7.10 -50.74 13.37
N VAL A 419 -7.61 -51.57 12.46
CA VAL A 419 -8.05 -52.94 12.78
C VAL A 419 -6.88 -53.79 13.27
N ILE A 420 -5.73 -53.73 12.58
CA ILE A 420 -4.51 -54.45 12.99
C ILE A 420 -4.03 -53.97 14.37
N PHE A 421 -3.98 -52.64 14.58
CA PHE A 421 -3.60 -52.05 15.85
C PHE A 421 -4.50 -52.51 17.00
N THR A 422 -5.82 -52.46 16.79
CA THR A 422 -6.81 -52.87 17.80
C THR A 422 -6.72 -54.36 18.11
N ALA A 423 -6.54 -55.21 17.10
CA ALA A 423 -6.39 -56.66 17.30
C ALA A 423 -5.13 -56.97 18.13
N ILE A 424 -3.99 -56.35 17.82
CA ILE A 424 -2.74 -56.59 18.57
C ILE A 424 -2.86 -56.11 20.01
N ALA A 425 -3.46 -54.95 20.24
CA ALA A 425 -3.68 -54.43 21.59
C ALA A 425 -4.62 -55.34 22.40
N TYR A 426 -5.67 -55.89 21.78
CA TYR A 426 -6.61 -56.80 22.44
C TYR A 426 -6.00 -58.15 22.79
N TYR A 427 -5.23 -58.75 21.87
CA TYR A 427 -4.56 -60.04 22.08
C TYR A 427 -3.24 -59.93 22.86
N GLN A 428 -2.88 -58.73 23.34
CA GLN A 428 -1.68 -58.53 24.14
C GLN A 428 -1.85 -59.23 25.49
N PRO A 429 -1.06 -60.27 25.80
CA PRO A 429 -1.22 -60.99 27.05
C PRO A 429 -0.78 -60.11 28.23
N LEU A 430 -1.66 -59.97 29.22
CA LEU A 430 -1.40 -59.29 30.50
C LEU A 430 -0.39 -60.09 31.33
N ARG A 431 0.90 -60.07 30.96
CA ARG A 431 1.99 -60.66 31.76
C ARG A 431 2.96 -59.60 32.25
N VAL A 432 3.32 -59.72 33.52
CA VAL A 432 4.08 -58.77 34.35
C VAL A 432 5.58 -58.65 33.97
N LYS A 433 6.07 -59.41 32.98
CA LYS A 433 7.47 -59.33 32.51
C LYS A 433 7.56 -59.25 30.97
N PRO A 434 8.22 -58.22 30.40
CA PRO A 434 8.42 -58.06 28.97
C PRO A 434 9.65 -58.89 28.54
N SER A 435 9.49 -60.20 28.42
CA SER A 435 10.54 -61.08 27.88
C SER A 435 9.85 -62.22 27.17
N PHE A 436 9.52 -62.01 25.89
CA PHE A 436 8.98 -63.09 25.06
C PHE A 436 10.14 -63.82 24.39
N PRO A 437 10.37 -65.12 24.68
CA PRO A 437 10.93 -66.00 23.66
C PRO A 437 9.86 -66.08 22.56
N VAL A 438 10.24 -65.80 21.31
CA VAL A 438 9.35 -65.99 20.16
C VAL A 438 8.95 -67.47 20.16
N GLU A 439 7.70 -67.77 20.54
CA GLU A 439 7.17 -69.11 20.34
C GLU A 439 7.12 -69.33 18.82
N PHE A 440 7.79 -70.37 18.32
CA PHE A 440 7.80 -70.75 16.90
C PHE A 440 6.45 -71.35 16.46
N THR A 441 5.36 -70.66 16.76
CA THR A 441 3.98 -71.00 16.39
C THR A 441 3.48 -70.00 15.35
N ALA A 442 2.56 -70.42 14.48
CA ALA A 442 2.01 -69.57 13.42
C ALA A 442 1.38 -68.28 13.99
N GLY A 443 0.81 -68.33 15.19
CA GLY A 443 0.29 -67.16 15.91
C GLY A 443 1.37 -66.17 16.37
N GLY A 444 2.53 -66.67 16.81
CA GLY A 444 3.66 -65.83 17.20
C GLY A 444 4.23 -65.02 16.03
N PHE A 445 4.35 -65.65 14.85
CA PHE A 445 4.77 -64.96 13.62
C PHE A 445 3.77 -63.89 13.18
N LEU A 446 2.46 -64.17 13.26
CA LEU A 446 1.41 -63.19 12.96
C LEU A 446 1.49 -61.98 13.90
N TRP A 447 1.70 -62.21 15.19
CA TRP A 447 1.81 -61.14 16.18
C TRP A 447 3.04 -60.24 15.94
N VAL A 448 4.21 -60.83 15.68
CA VAL A 448 5.44 -60.09 15.34
C VAL A 448 5.27 -59.32 14.03
N SER A 449 4.65 -59.91 13.01
CA SER A 449 4.40 -59.25 11.73
C SER A 449 3.50 -58.02 11.88
N GLY A 450 2.46 -58.12 12.72
CA GLY A 450 1.60 -56.98 13.01
C GLY A 450 2.30 -55.88 13.80
N LEU A 451 3.19 -56.21 14.75
CA LEU A 451 4.00 -55.21 15.46
C LEU A 451 4.93 -54.43 14.50
N ILE A 452 5.51 -55.12 13.52
CA ILE A 452 6.33 -54.47 12.47
C ILE A 452 5.46 -53.52 11.62
N ILE A 453 4.25 -53.94 11.25
CA ILE A 453 3.30 -53.09 10.50
C ILE A 453 2.91 -51.86 11.31
N ILE A 454 2.64 -52.00 12.62
CA ILE A 454 2.33 -50.86 13.50
C ILE A 454 3.51 -49.89 13.58
N LEU A 455 4.73 -50.39 13.77
CA LEU A 455 5.93 -49.56 13.85
C LEU A 455 6.16 -48.79 12.54
N LEU A 456 6.13 -49.48 11.39
CA LEU A 456 6.34 -48.87 10.08
C LEU A 456 5.22 -47.88 9.73
N GLY A 457 3.97 -48.22 10.02
CA GLY A 457 2.83 -47.33 9.83
C GLY A 457 2.90 -46.07 10.70
N GLY A 458 3.32 -46.21 11.96
CA GLY A 458 3.56 -45.08 12.87
C GLY A 458 4.65 -44.14 12.36
N ILE A 459 5.80 -44.68 11.93
CA ILE A 459 6.89 -43.89 11.33
C ILE A 459 6.41 -43.16 10.07
N TYR A 460 5.62 -43.83 9.22
CA TYR A 460 5.04 -43.23 8.02
C TYR A 460 4.11 -42.06 8.37
N LEU A 461 3.20 -42.23 9.33
CA LEU A 461 2.28 -41.17 9.77
C LEU A 461 3.03 -39.97 10.34
N ILE A 462 4.03 -40.20 11.21
CA ILE A 462 4.87 -39.12 11.77
C ILE A 462 5.59 -38.36 10.66
N PHE A 463 6.19 -39.07 9.69
CA PHE A 463 6.90 -38.45 8.58
C PHE A 463 5.95 -37.65 7.67
N ALA A 464 4.79 -38.23 7.32
CA ALA A 464 3.77 -37.58 6.51
C ALA A 464 3.24 -36.30 7.18
N GLN A 465 2.93 -36.36 8.47
CA GLN A 465 2.46 -35.21 9.24
C GLN A 465 3.55 -34.16 9.45
N SER A 466 4.81 -34.57 9.65
CA SER A 466 5.94 -33.63 9.72
C SER A 466 6.14 -32.87 8.40
N LEU A 467 5.99 -33.55 7.26
CA LEU A 467 6.02 -32.90 5.93
C LEU A 467 4.84 -31.95 5.74
N TYR A 468 3.65 -32.34 6.17
CA TYR A 468 2.45 -31.53 6.10
C TYR A 468 2.60 -30.23 6.91
N LEU A 469 3.02 -30.33 8.17
CA LEU A 469 3.27 -29.17 9.05
C LEU A 469 4.38 -28.26 8.51
N ARG A 470 5.45 -28.85 7.95
CA ARG A 470 6.55 -28.09 7.35
C ARG A 470 6.09 -27.29 6.13
N ARG A 471 5.27 -27.88 5.24
CA ARG A 471 4.74 -27.19 4.06
C ARG A 471 3.83 -26.02 4.44
N ARG A 472 3.05 -26.17 5.50
CA ARG A 472 2.00 -25.21 5.86
C ARG A 472 2.47 -24.04 6.73
N ARG A 473 3.74 -24.04 7.21
CA ARG A 473 4.37 -23.00 8.08
C ARG A 473 3.35 -22.27 8.96
N GLN A 474 2.54 -23.02 9.72
CA GLN A 474 1.42 -22.45 10.47
C GLN A 474 1.91 -21.70 11.71
N SER A 475 1.24 -20.61 12.07
CA SER A 475 1.42 -20.00 13.40
C SER A 475 0.79 -20.92 14.46
N LEU A 476 1.39 -21.00 15.65
CA LEU A 476 0.92 -21.87 16.74
C LEU A 476 -0.57 -21.63 17.11
N LYS A 477 -1.09 -20.42 16.88
CA LYS A 477 -2.48 -20.05 17.18
C LYS A 477 -3.50 -20.75 16.27
N THR A 478 -3.10 -21.09 15.05
CA THR A 478 -3.99 -21.65 14.02
C THR A 478 -4.02 -23.18 14.03
N MET A 479 -3.02 -23.79 14.68
CA MET A 479 -2.99 -25.22 14.98
C MET A 479 -4.18 -25.64 15.87
N CYS A 480 -4.57 -24.81 16.85
CA CYS A 480 -5.57 -25.16 17.87
C CYS A 480 -7.05 -24.99 17.46
N SER A 481 -7.39 -24.38 16.31
CA SER A 481 -8.79 -24.17 15.92
C SER A 481 -9.20 -24.94 14.67
N ASP A 482 -8.43 -24.83 13.59
CA ASP A 482 -8.78 -25.37 12.27
C ASP A 482 -8.10 -26.70 11.96
N SER A 483 -6.97 -27.01 12.62
CA SER A 483 -6.12 -28.17 12.35
C SER A 483 -6.03 -29.14 13.53
N CYS A 484 -7.01 -29.14 14.43
CA CYS A 484 -7.03 -30.00 15.63
C CYS A 484 -6.86 -31.48 15.29
N ILE A 485 -7.51 -31.94 14.21
CA ILE A 485 -7.41 -33.33 13.75
C ILE A 485 -5.97 -33.69 13.36
N GLU A 486 -5.23 -32.76 12.76
CA GLU A 486 -3.85 -33.01 12.30
C GLU A 486 -2.89 -33.12 13.48
N ILE A 487 -3.12 -32.36 14.55
CA ILE A 487 -2.39 -32.51 15.81
C ILE A 487 -2.72 -33.86 16.44
N LEU A 488 -4.01 -34.23 16.50
CA LEU A 488 -4.44 -35.52 17.04
C LEU A 488 -3.93 -36.72 16.23
N MET A 489 -3.64 -36.54 14.94
CA MET A 489 -3.01 -37.57 14.10
C MET A 489 -1.49 -37.63 14.28
N TYR A 490 -0.87 -36.55 14.77
CA TYR A 490 0.57 -36.48 15.05
C TYR A 490 0.92 -37.01 16.44
N VAL A 491 0.07 -36.71 17.44
CA VAL A 491 0.14 -37.26 18.81
C VAL A 491 -0.29 -38.72 18.80
#